data_AF-A0AAE3K139-F1
#
_entry.id   AF-A0AAE3K139-F1
#
_cell.length_a   1.000
_cell.length_b   1.000
_cell.length_c   1.000
_cell.angle_alpha   90.00
_cell.angle_beta   90.00
_cell.angle_gamma   90.00
#
_symmetry.space_group_name_H-M   'P 1'
#
loop_
_entity.id
_entity.type
_entity.pdbx_description
1 polymer ?
#
loop_
_entity_poly.entity_id
_entity_poly.type
_entity_poly.pdbx_seq_one_letter_code
_entity_poly.pdbx_strand_id
1 'polypeptide(L)'
;MRCPSCGSANIVWTESSVVCGNCGLVIDDQKYDYSPPSFSEEVVDLTGTMRLSERTKYVTEYIRDRISNNEFNRRRFLLRVNERGKLGVISREGVLALELIKKDPVAHKIYLIINEEGYLSGAKIKTRVAVSFYLSGYKGKKMKDILRKLNVNEKHFRRVLRKIPLGAMIRIIEKAVDES
;
A
#
# COMPACT_ATOMS: atom_id res chain seq x y z
N MET A 1 2.03 -26.12 6.61
CA MET A 1 2.01 -26.02 5.13
C MET A 1 2.87 -27.13 4.55
N ARG A 2 2.49 -27.75 3.44
CA ARG A 2 3.31 -28.76 2.73
C ARG A 2 3.44 -28.35 1.26
N CYS A 3 4.56 -28.69 0.64
CA CYS A 3 4.77 -28.43 -0.78
C CYS A 3 3.75 -29.22 -1.62
N PRO A 4 3.01 -28.59 -2.55
CA PRO A 4 2.03 -29.28 -3.38
C PRO A 4 2.67 -30.21 -4.43
N SER A 5 3.95 -29.98 -4.79
CA SER A 5 4.64 -30.83 -5.77
C SER A 5 5.32 -32.05 -5.14
N CYS A 6 6.06 -31.89 -4.05
CA CYS A 6 6.84 -32.99 -3.46
C CYS A 6 6.35 -33.46 -2.08
N GLY A 7 5.27 -32.88 -1.55
CA GLY A 7 4.72 -33.21 -0.23
C GLY A 7 5.60 -32.83 0.97
N SER A 8 6.78 -32.27 0.74
CA SER A 8 7.74 -31.92 1.78
C SER A 8 7.20 -30.85 2.72
N ALA A 9 7.51 -31.00 4.01
CA ALA A 9 7.26 -29.97 5.04
C ALA A 9 8.41 -28.94 5.12
N ASN A 10 9.49 -29.13 4.37
CA ASN A 10 10.63 -28.21 4.33
C ASN A 10 10.28 -26.99 3.45
N ILE A 11 9.72 -25.96 4.09
CA ILE A 11 9.33 -24.70 3.46
C ILE A 11 10.27 -23.59 3.95
N VAL A 12 10.97 -22.97 3.00
CA VAL A 12 11.92 -21.88 3.21
C VAL A 12 11.27 -20.56 2.81
N TRP A 13 11.33 -19.60 3.71
CA TRP A 13 10.81 -18.25 3.49
C TRP A 13 11.96 -17.36 3.05
N THR A 14 11.85 -16.76 1.86
CA THR A 14 12.77 -15.72 1.38
C THR A 14 12.10 -14.34 1.49
N GLU A 15 12.86 -13.26 1.29
CA GLU A 15 12.33 -11.88 1.39
C GLU A 15 11.14 -11.58 0.46
N SER A 16 10.92 -12.40 -0.57
CA SER A 16 9.91 -12.13 -1.60
C SER A 16 9.13 -13.36 -2.06
N SER A 17 9.36 -14.53 -1.47
CA SER A 17 8.65 -15.74 -1.84
C SER A 17 8.78 -16.85 -0.80
N VAL A 18 7.80 -17.74 -0.80
CA VAL A 18 7.80 -18.99 -0.06
C VAL A 18 8.22 -20.09 -1.03
N VAL A 19 9.32 -20.77 -0.72
CA VAL A 19 9.92 -21.78 -1.60
C VAL A 19 10.01 -23.11 -0.86
N CYS A 20 9.77 -24.22 -1.55
CA CYS A 20 10.08 -25.53 -0.99
C CYS A 20 11.60 -25.73 -0.97
N GLY A 21 12.18 -25.91 0.21
CA GLY A 21 13.61 -26.16 0.38
C GLY A 21 14.09 -27.50 -0.18
N ASN A 22 13.18 -28.37 -0.62
CA ASN A 22 13.51 -29.70 -1.14
C ASN A 22 13.44 -29.79 -2.67
N CYS A 23 12.39 -29.24 -3.29
CA CYS A 23 12.20 -29.32 -4.74
C CYS A 23 12.34 -27.96 -5.45
N GLY A 24 12.59 -26.87 -4.70
CA GLY A 24 12.75 -25.52 -5.25
C GLY A 24 11.47 -24.88 -5.78
N LEU A 25 10.30 -25.52 -5.61
CA LEU A 25 9.03 -24.95 -6.06
C LEU A 25 8.69 -23.68 -5.28
N VAL A 26 8.42 -22.59 -5.99
CA VAL A 26 7.84 -21.37 -5.42
C VAL A 26 6.36 -21.65 -5.14
N ILE A 27 6.00 -21.68 -3.85
CA ILE A 27 4.65 -21.97 -3.35
C ILE A 27 3.80 -20.69 -3.33
N ASP A 28 4.44 -19.56 -3.02
CA ASP A 28 3.82 -18.25 -2.98
C ASP A 28 4.88 -17.22 -3.39
N ASP A 29 4.55 -16.35 -4.34
CA ASP A 29 5.42 -15.30 -4.87
C ASP A 29 4.99 -13.90 -4.39
N GLN A 30 4.05 -13.83 -3.44
CA GLN A 30 3.66 -12.57 -2.82
C GLN A 30 4.84 -11.95 -2.05
N LYS A 31 5.13 -10.69 -2.38
CA LYS A 31 6.14 -9.87 -1.71
C LYS A 31 5.64 -9.45 -0.33
N TYR A 32 6.07 -10.16 0.70
CA TYR A 32 5.82 -9.79 2.09
C TYR A 32 6.81 -8.70 2.54
N ASP A 33 6.40 -7.43 2.51
CA ASP A 33 7.19 -6.31 3.06
C ASP A 33 7.14 -6.38 4.60
N TYR A 34 8.12 -7.04 5.23
CA TYR A 34 8.31 -7.10 6.69
C TYR A 34 8.77 -5.75 7.27
N SER A 35 8.07 -4.67 6.96
CA SER A 35 8.25 -3.40 7.65
C SER A 35 7.44 -3.46 8.97
N PRO A 36 8.06 -3.25 10.15
CA PRO A 36 7.32 -3.23 11.41
C PRO A 36 6.19 -2.18 11.34
N PRO A 37 5.01 -2.45 11.92
CA PRO A 37 3.82 -1.63 11.77
C PRO A 37 4.02 -0.28 12.46
N SER A 38 4.64 0.66 11.75
CA SER A 38 4.70 2.05 12.17
C SER A 38 3.47 2.75 11.61
N PHE A 39 2.31 2.48 12.23
CA PHE A 39 1.00 3.01 11.85
C PHE A 39 0.78 2.94 10.32
N SER A 40 0.70 1.72 9.80
CA SER A 40 0.11 1.49 8.47
C SER A 40 -1.31 2.02 8.50
N GLU A 41 -1.69 2.81 7.49
CA GLU A 41 -3.10 3.06 7.20
C GLU A 41 -3.72 1.69 6.88
N GLU A 42 -4.33 1.05 7.87
CA GLU A 42 -5.00 -0.23 7.70
C GLU A 42 -6.33 0.00 7.00
N VAL A 43 -6.44 -0.53 5.79
CA VAL A 43 -7.74 -0.82 5.18
C VAL A 43 -8.19 -2.13 5.79
N VAL A 44 -8.91 -2.07 6.91
CA VAL A 44 -9.45 -3.26 7.56
C VAL A 44 -10.51 -3.87 6.65
N ASP A 45 -10.23 -5.06 6.12
CA ASP A 45 -11.20 -5.79 5.33
C ASP A 45 -12.25 -6.41 6.23
N LEU A 46 -13.35 -5.70 6.45
CA LEU A 46 -14.46 -6.24 7.22
C LEU A 46 -15.17 -7.37 6.47
N THR A 47 -14.89 -7.57 5.18
CA THR A 47 -15.15 -8.70 4.26
C THR A 47 -15.74 -9.99 4.82
N GLY A 48 -15.04 -10.54 5.83
CA GLY A 48 -15.23 -11.90 6.33
C GLY A 48 -16.19 -11.99 7.51
N THR A 49 -17.14 -12.93 7.39
CA THR A 49 -17.83 -13.68 8.47
C THR A 49 -18.72 -12.97 9.49
N MET A 50 -18.75 -11.64 9.60
CA MET A 50 -19.60 -10.95 10.59
C MET A 50 -20.93 -10.46 10.01
N ARG A 51 -22.04 -10.65 10.75
CA ARG A 51 -23.35 -10.10 10.40
C ARG A 51 -23.29 -8.56 10.40
N LEU A 52 -24.07 -7.90 9.53
CA LEU A 52 -24.10 -6.43 9.37
C LEU A 52 -24.25 -5.67 10.69
N SER A 53 -25.07 -6.16 11.63
CA SER A 53 -25.27 -5.55 12.96
C SER A 53 -24.03 -5.64 13.87
N GLU A 54 -23.32 -6.76 13.84
CA GLU A 54 -22.09 -7.00 14.62
C GLU A 54 -20.90 -6.26 14.03
N ARG A 55 -20.83 -6.18 12.69
CA ARG A 55 -19.88 -5.33 11.96
C ARG A 55 -20.03 -3.87 12.34
N THR A 56 -21.26 -3.38 12.34
CA THR A 56 -21.54 -1.97 12.65
C THR A 56 -21.18 -1.67 14.10
N LYS A 57 -21.45 -2.57 15.03
CA LYS A 57 -21.03 -2.49 16.45
C LYS A 57 -19.51 -2.52 16.62
N TYR A 58 -18.80 -3.49 16.04
CA TYR A 58 -17.34 -3.60 16.16
C TYR A 58 -16.63 -2.39 15.55
N VAL A 59 -17.10 -1.92 14.40
CA VAL A 59 -16.60 -0.70 13.75
C VAL A 59 -16.90 0.53 14.59
N THR A 60 -18.13 0.69 15.10
CA THR A 60 -18.44 1.82 15.98
C THR A 60 -17.69 1.76 17.29
N GLU A 61 -17.45 0.59 17.89
CA GLU A 61 -16.64 0.44 19.11
C GLU A 61 -15.15 0.67 18.84
N TYR A 62 -14.57 0.09 17.79
CA TYR A 62 -13.18 0.33 17.38
C TYR A 62 -12.93 1.81 17.05
N ILE A 63 -13.85 2.46 16.33
CA ILE A 63 -13.82 3.89 16.03
C ILE A 63 -14.02 4.73 17.30
N ARG A 64 -14.96 4.36 18.18
CA ARG A 64 -15.23 5.08 19.43
C ARG A 64 -14.02 5.01 20.36
N ASP A 65 -13.38 3.86 20.45
CA ASP A 65 -12.23 3.60 21.32
C ASP A 65 -10.93 4.23 20.81
N ARG A 66 -10.66 4.21 19.49
CA ARG A 66 -9.40 4.72 18.90
C ARG A 66 -9.46 6.16 18.37
N ILE A 67 -10.58 6.57 17.78
CA ILE A 67 -10.74 7.89 17.12
C ILE A 67 -11.50 8.86 18.03
N SER A 68 -12.53 8.41 18.75
CA SER A 68 -13.43 9.32 19.46
C SER A 68 -12.95 9.76 20.85
N ASN A 69 -12.04 9.02 21.49
CA ASN A 69 -11.51 9.37 22.82
C ASN A 69 -10.31 10.34 22.79
N ASN A 70 -9.85 10.75 21.61
CA ASN A 70 -8.69 11.65 21.49
C ASN A 70 -8.92 12.67 20.36
N GLU A 71 -9.16 13.95 20.71
CA GLU A 71 -9.42 15.04 19.74
C GLU A 71 -8.36 15.13 18.64
N PHE A 72 -7.12 14.76 18.96
CA PHE A 72 -6.00 14.72 18.03
C PHE A 72 -6.22 13.73 16.88
N ASN A 73 -6.83 12.57 17.15
CA ASN A 73 -7.08 11.53 16.14
C ASN A 73 -8.24 11.90 15.22
N ARG A 74 -9.30 12.57 15.73
CA ARG A 74 -10.41 13.09 14.91
C ARG A 74 -9.96 14.06 13.83
N ARG A 75 -8.95 14.89 14.10
CA ARG A 75 -8.45 15.87 13.12
C ARG A 75 -7.57 15.23 12.04
N ARG A 76 -6.99 14.06 12.30
CA ARG A 76 -5.93 13.47 11.47
C ARG A 76 -6.43 12.37 10.53
N PHE A 77 -7.49 11.68 10.90
CA PHE A 77 -8.02 10.53 10.16
C PHE A 77 -9.48 10.71 9.74
N LEU A 78 -9.82 10.15 8.59
CA LEU A 78 -11.15 10.14 7.99
C LEU A 78 -11.56 8.69 7.73
N LEU A 79 -12.86 8.42 7.81
CA LEU A 79 -13.43 7.15 7.40
C LEU A 79 -13.66 7.19 5.89
N ARG A 80 -13.20 6.15 5.19
CA ARG A 80 -13.47 5.96 3.77
C ARG A 80 -14.17 4.63 3.57
N VAL A 81 -15.34 4.67 2.95
CA VAL A 81 -16.02 3.47 2.45
C VAL A 81 -15.59 3.31 0.99
N ASN A 82 -15.08 2.14 0.60
CA ASN A 82 -14.81 1.85 -0.81
C ASN A 82 -16.09 1.35 -1.53
N GLU A 83 -16.05 1.27 -2.85
CA GLU A 83 -17.20 0.88 -3.70
C GLU A 83 -17.72 -0.54 -3.41
N ARG A 84 -16.92 -1.37 -2.72
CA ARG A 84 -17.31 -2.72 -2.26
C ARG A 84 -17.87 -2.74 -0.83
N GLY A 85 -18.14 -1.56 -0.24
CA GLY A 85 -18.65 -1.43 1.12
C GLY A 85 -17.61 -1.69 2.22
N LYS A 86 -16.30 -1.74 1.90
CA LYS A 86 -15.24 -1.89 2.90
C LYS A 86 -14.95 -0.55 3.57
N LEU A 87 -14.93 -0.56 4.90
CA LEU A 87 -14.65 0.60 5.73
C LEU A 87 -13.17 0.65 6.08
N GLY A 88 -12.46 1.67 5.62
CA GLY A 88 -11.04 1.91 5.90
C GLY A 88 -10.81 3.24 6.60
N VAL A 89 -9.69 3.34 7.34
CA VAL A 89 -9.24 4.57 7.97
C VAL A 89 -8.13 5.18 7.11
N ILE A 90 -8.32 6.42 6.67
CA ILE A 90 -7.34 7.14 5.84
C ILE A 90 -6.92 8.44 6.53
N SER A 91 -5.65 8.80 6.48
CA SER A 91 -5.22 10.10 6.99
C SER A 91 -5.69 11.24 6.06
N ARG A 92 -5.89 12.45 6.61
CA ARG A 92 -6.15 13.65 5.79
C ARG A 92 -5.04 13.89 4.76
N GLU A 93 -3.80 13.65 5.14
CA GLU A 93 -2.66 13.72 4.22
C GLU A 93 -2.79 12.70 3.07
N GLY A 94 -3.27 11.50 3.38
CA GLY A 94 -3.60 10.48 2.37
C GLY A 94 -4.69 10.93 1.41
N VAL A 95 -5.76 11.56 1.91
CA VAL A 95 -6.84 12.10 1.05
C VAL A 95 -6.30 13.19 0.12
N LEU A 96 -5.54 14.15 0.64
CA LEU A 96 -4.94 15.22 -0.17
C LEU A 96 -3.97 14.66 -1.22
N ALA A 97 -3.22 13.61 -0.88
CA ALA A 97 -2.33 12.93 -1.82
C ALA A 97 -3.11 12.27 -2.98
N LEU A 98 -4.25 11.64 -2.67
CA LEU A 98 -5.14 11.04 -3.67
C LEU A 98 -5.83 12.08 -4.55
N GLU A 99 -6.15 13.26 -4.03
CA GLU A 99 -6.66 14.36 -4.85
C GLU A 99 -5.58 14.96 -5.75
N LEU A 100 -4.34 15.05 -5.26
CA LEU A 100 -3.22 15.56 -6.04
C LEU A 100 -2.92 14.67 -7.24
N ILE A 101 -2.91 13.34 -7.05
CA ILE A 101 -2.51 12.40 -8.11
C ILE A 101 -3.54 12.29 -9.24
N LYS A 102 -4.83 12.50 -8.96
CA LYS A 102 -5.89 12.50 -9.98
C LYS A 102 -5.68 13.53 -11.09
N LYS A 103 -4.85 14.55 -10.86
CA LYS A 103 -4.51 15.59 -11.84
C LYS A 103 -3.52 15.11 -12.91
N ASP A 104 -2.88 13.96 -12.70
CA ASP A 104 -1.92 13.36 -13.61
C ASP A 104 -2.36 11.90 -13.91
N PRO A 105 -2.94 11.64 -15.09
CA PRO A 105 -3.47 10.32 -15.42
C PRO A 105 -2.41 9.21 -15.38
N VAL A 106 -1.18 9.50 -15.82
CA VAL A 106 -0.09 8.51 -15.87
C VAL A 106 0.38 8.18 -14.46
N ALA A 107 0.61 9.19 -13.62
CA ALA A 107 0.95 8.99 -12.22
C ALA A 107 -0.17 8.23 -11.50
N HIS A 108 -1.43 8.55 -11.77
CA HIS A 108 -2.57 7.86 -11.17
C HIS A 108 -2.64 6.37 -11.56
N LYS A 109 -2.45 6.03 -12.85
CA LYS A 109 -2.35 4.63 -13.29
C LYS A 109 -1.23 3.88 -12.58
N ILE A 110 -0.03 4.47 -12.51
CA ILE A 110 1.12 3.90 -11.79
C ILE A 110 0.76 3.64 -10.32
N TYR A 111 0.05 4.55 -9.66
CA TYR A 111 -0.39 4.35 -8.28
C TYR A 111 -1.33 3.16 -8.13
N LEU A 112 -2.28 2.98 -9.05
CA LEU A 112 -3.17 1.82 -9.03
C LEU A 112 -2.39 0.52 -9.16
N ILE A 113 -1.48 0.43 -10.13
CA ILE A 113 -0.59 -0.74 -10.34
C ILE A 113 0.24 -1.04 -9.09
N ILE A 114 0.84 -0.01 -8.47
CA ILE A 114 1.61 -0.16 -7.22
C ILE A 114 0.76 -0.81 -6.12
N ASN A 115 -0.51 -0.42 -6.00
CA ASN A 115 -1.39 -0.96 -4.95
C ASN A 115 -1.91 -2.37 -5.28
N GLU A 116 -2.25 -2.62 -6.55
CA GLU A 116 -2.78 -3.91 -7.00
C GLU A 116 -1.72 -5.02 -6.89
N GLU A 117 -0.47 -4.72 -7.25
CA GLU A 117 0.65 -5.66 -7.12
C GLU A 117 1.27 -5.68 -5.71
N GLY A 118 0.72 -4.91 -4.76
CA GLY A 118 1.18 -4.90 -3.38
C GLY A 118 2.56 -4.26 -3.16
N TYR A 119 3.11 -3.54 -4.15
CA TYR A 119 4.35 -2.81 -3.96
C TYR A 119 4.21 -1.73 -2.90
N LEU A 120 5.19 -1.65 -1.99
CA LEU A 120 5.22 -0.63 -0.94
C LEU A 120 3.97 -0.67 -0.04
N SER A 121 3.40 -1.85 0.21
CA SER A 121 2.22 -2.03 1.07
C SER A 121 2.43 -1.44 2.48
N GLY A 122 3.66 -1.51 3.01
CA GLY A 122 4.05 -0.88 4.28
C GLY A 122 4.26 0.64 4.22
N ALA A 123 4.18 1.27 3.03
CA ALA A 123 4.37 2.71 2.88
C ALA A 123 3.03 3.47 2.95
N LYS A 124 3.08 4.64 3.60
CA LYS A 124 1.95 5.58 3.67
C LYS A 124 1.46 5.96 2.27
N ILE A 125 0.16 6.24 2.13
CA ILE A 125 -0.45 6.61 0.83
C ILE A 125 0.31 7.77 0.17
N LYS A 126 0.65 8.82 0.93
CA LYS A 126 1.43 9.96 0.42
C LYS A 126 2.79 9.57 -0.17
N THR A 127 3.43 8.55 0.39
CA THR A 127 4.72 8.06 -0.10
C THR A 127 4.54 7.25 -1.39
N ARG A 128 3.52 6.39 -1.47
CA ARG A 128 3.15 5.68 -2.71
C ARG A 128 2.80 6.65 -3.84
N VAL A 129 2.03 7.70 -3.54
CA VAL A 129 1.73 8.79 -4.47
C VAL A 129 3.01 9.49 -4.94
N ALA A 130 3.93 9.81 -4.03
CA ALA A 130 5.20 10.44 -4.40
C ALA A 130 6.04 9.54 -5.33
N VAL A 131 6.09 8.23 -5.08
CA VAL A 131 6.78 7.27 -5.96
C VAL A 131 6.12 7.24 -7.33
N SER A 132 4.79 7.31 -7.38
CA SER A 132 4.04 7.27 -8.63
C SER A 132 4.38 8.45 -9.55
N PHE A 133 4.45 9.68 -9.00
CA PHE A 133 4.93 10.85 -9.74
C PHE A 133 6.38 10.69 -10.22
N TYR A 134 7.26 10.10 -9.40
CA TYR A 134 8.65 9.90 -9.81
C TYR A 134 8.78 8.94 -10.98
N LEU A 135 7.99 7.86 -10.99
CA LEU A 135 7.96 6.88 -12.07
C LEU A 135 7.26 7.44 -13.32
N SER A 136 6.29 8.34 -13.20
CA SER A 136 5.68 9.04 -14.34
C SER A 136 6.60 10.08 -15.00
N GLY A 137 7.82 10.27 -14.48
CA GLY A 137 8.84 11.12 -15.09
C GLY A 137 9.14 12.42 -14.33
N TYR A 138 8.56 12.65 -13.16
CA TYR A 138 8.90 13.83 -12.35
C TYR A 138 10.31 13.70 -11.77
N LYS A 139 11.22 14.57 -12.18
CA LYS A 139 12.60 14.65 -11.70
C LYS A 139 12.96 16.08 -11.23
N GLY A 140 14.11 16.21 -10.57
CA GLY A 140 14.69 17.51 -10.19
C GLY A 140 13.71 18.40 -9.41
N LYS A 141 13.54 19.65 -9.88
CA LYS A 141 12.66 20.66 -9.24
C LYS A 141 11.20 20.20 -9.16
N LYS A 142 10.67 19.61 -10.24
CA LYS A 142 9.28 19.10 -10.28
C LYS A 142 9.04 18.06 -9.18
N MET A 143 9.99 17.15 -8.98
CA MET A 143 9.87 16.14 -7.92
C MET A 143 9.98 16.75 -6.52
N LYS A 144 10.90 17.70 -6.31
CA LYS A 144 11.01 18.43 -5.04
C LYS A 144 9.70 19.14 -4.68
N ASP A 145 9.03 19.72 -5.67
CA ASP A 145 7.73 20.36 -5.48
C ASP A 145 6.64 19.36 -5.06
N ILE A 146 6.60 18.18 -5.67
CA ILE A 146 5.69 17.10 -5.27
C ILE A 146 5.95 16.64 -3.84
N LEU A 147 7.20 16.37 -3.49
CA LEU A 147 7.58 15.95 -2.13
C LEU A 147 7.17 16.98 -1.07
N ARG A 148 7.34 18.27 -1.37
CA ARG A 148 6.90 19.37 -0.51
C ARG A 148 5.39 19.41 -0.36
N LYS A 149 4.63 19.32 -1.45
CA LYS A 149 3.14 19.29 -1.42
C LYS A 149 2.60 18.12 -0.61
N LEU A 150 3.28 16.98 -0.67
CA LEU A 150 2.91 15.77 0.05
C LEU A 150 3.46 15.70 1.48
N ASN A 151 4.28 16.67 1.91
CA ASN A 151 4.99 16.62 3.19
C ASN A 151 5.76 15.29 3.38
N VAL A 152 6.53 14.90 2.35
CA VAL A 152 7.38 13.70 2.34
C VAL A 152 8.84 14.13 2.37
N ASN A 153 9.58 13.63 3.37
CA ASN A 153 11.01 13.90 3.48
C ASN A 153 11.79 13.24 2.33
N GLU A 154 12.68 13.98 1.66
CA GLU A 154 13.43 13.50 0.50
C GLU A 154 14.36 12.31 0.83
N LYS A 155 15.00 12.31 2.00
CA LYS A 155 15.87 11.19 2.44
C LYS A 155 15.04 9.92 2.65
N HIS A 156 13.86 10.05 3.27
CA HIS A 156 12.92 8.95 3.42
C HIS A 156 12.42 8.44 2.07
N PHE A 157 12.01 9.35 1.18
CA PHE A 157 11.56 9.02 -0.18
C PHE A 157 12.61 8.21 -0.95
N ARG A 158 13.87 8.67 -0.98
CA ARG A 158 14.96 7.95 -1.65
C ARG A 158 15.19 6.55 -1.06
N ARG A 159 15.03 6.38 0.25
CA ARG A 159 15.14 5.06 0.91
C ARG A 159 14.02 4.13 0.45
N VAL A 160 12.79 4.62 0.39
CA VAL A 160 11.63 3.85 -0.09
C VAL A 160 11.79 3.47 -1.56
N LEU A 161 12.22 4.42 -2.40
CA LEU A 161 12.43 4.18 -3.82
C LEU A 161 13.46 3.07 -4.07
N ARG A 162 14.56 3.03 -3.29
CA ARG A 162 15.59 1.97 -3.38
C ARG A 162 15.07 0.57 -3.03
N LYS A 163 13.96 0.45 -2.31
CA LYS A 163 13.36 -0.86 -2.01
C LYS A 163 12.69 -1.50 -3.22
N ILE A 164 12.42 -0.75 -4.28
CA ILE A 164 11.79 -1.27 -5.49
C ILE A 164 12.91 -1.70 -6.44
N PRO A 165 13.00 -2.98 -6.82
CA PRO A 165 13.98 -3.42 -7.81
C PRO A 165 13.76 -2.71 -9.15
N LEU A 166 14.84 -2.43 -9.88
CA LEU A 166 14.76 -1.73 -11.18
C LEU A 166 13.83 -2.43 -12.16
N GLY A 167 13.90 -3.77 -12.26
CA GLY A 167 13.01 -4.55 -13.12
C GLY A 167 11.53 -4.53 -12.67
N ALA A 168 11.24 -4.20 -11.40
CA ALA A 168 9.86 -3.95 -10.98
C ALA A 168 9.41 -2.53 -11.39
N MET A 169 10.28 -1.52 -11.26
CA MET A 169 9.97 -0.17 -11.73
C MET A 169 9.65 -0.12 -13.23
N ILE A 170 10.45 -0.83 -14.05
CA ILE A 170 10.25 -0.91 -15.50
C ILE A 170 8.87 -1.53 -15.80
N ARG A 171 8.56 -2.68 -15.21
CA ARG A 171 7.26 -3.35 -15.38
C ARG A 171 6.06 -2.46 -15.01
N ILE A 172 6.18 -1.72 -13.91
CA ILE A 172 5.12 -0.78 -13.48
C ILE A 172 4.93 0.32 -14.53
N ILE A 173 6.02 0.85 -15.09
CA ILE A 173 5.96 1.92 -16.10
C ILE A 173 5.39 1.38 -17.41
N GLU A 174 5.85 0.21 -17.89
CA GLU A 174 5.36 -0.43 -19.12
C GLU A 174 3.85 -0.66 -19.06
N LYS A 175 3.36 -1.30 -17.99
CA LYS A 175 1.92 -1.50 -17.77
C LYS A 175 1.11 -0.20 -17.79
N ALA A 176 1.65 0.87 -17.22
CA ALA A 176 0.96 2.16 -17.21
C ALA A 176 0.89 2.82 -18.60
N VAL A 177 1.84 2.52 -19.48
CA VAL A 177 1.93 3.06 -20.85
C VAL A 177 1.11 2.22 -21.83
N ASP A 178 1.15 0.89 -21.72
CA ASP A 178 0.48 -0.04 -22.65
C ASP A 178 -1.06 -0.02 -22.56
N GLU A 179 -1.62 0.40 -21.41
CA GLU A 179 -3.07 0.54 -21.23
C GLU A 179 -3.59 1.96 -21.57
N SER A 180 -2.89 2.74 -22.40
CA SER A 180 -3.23 4.15 -22.72
C SER A 180 -3.75 4.38 -24.12
#